data_AF-A0A424M7B9-F1
#
_entry.id   AF-A0A424M7B9-F1
#
_cell.length_a   1.000
_cell.length_b   1.000
_cell.length_c   1.000
_cell.angle_alpha   90.00
_cell.angle_beta   90.00
_cell.angle_gamma   90.00
#
_symmetry.space_group_name_H-M   'P 1'
#
loop_
_entity.id
_entity.type
_entity.pdbx_description
1 polymer ?
#
loop_
_entity_poly.entity_id
_entity_poly.type
_entity_poly.pdbx_seq_one_letter_code
_entity_poly.pdbx_strand_id
1 'polypeptide(L)'
;MTEAAPEALFRFDAGPGVGNGHAIRSTTLAHAMAEAGWHCGVATTQAALDAVPQIERIGTVHKLVSSSQVKPEEELHHIDGAELLVIDHYSRGRDYETSQREKFPRLVVFEDLPTRAHDCDVLIDPTPGRVRDCYETLVPAACTLCLGPEFAVLRPQFREYRARALARRREAQVERVLIAVGADDADNLTSQALAAVLENFPNFWVDIVLGPTAAHLETIRNLVMQAGSRVNLSVNVENMAELMTKADIAIGAAGSSALERCALALPSVAIVAADNQRDIAYALEEHGAALSIKAHAQSGAIGSALKTLVGDTDGRREMGRAASALCDARGEKRVMLRMVSPVSANDQRPVTLRLAEQTDENCLLEWQSHPATRRYSRQPEVPSAEGHREWLKRRLQDDDCLLTIIEHGGEEAGMLRLDRKSEGTEISILTDPQRHRTGIARAALALARRAVPGDNLVAEVLAGNTASHALFVRAGFKEGPDGLYHMPRLH
;
A
#
# COMPACT_ATOMS: atom_id res chain seq x y z
N MET A 1 2.70 21.56 27.71
CA MET A 1 1.77 21.50 26.57
C MET A 1 2.04 20.18 25.89
N THR A 2 1.08 19.26 25.92
CA THR A 2 1.16 18.03 25.13
C THR A 2 1.10 18.42 23.66
N GLU A 3 2.05 17.97 22.87
CA GLU A 3 2.09 18.19 21.43
C GLU A 3 0.91 17.44 20.81
N ALA A 4 0.12 18.12 19.96
CA ALA A 4 -1.10 17.56 19.38
C ALA A 4 -0.75 16.52 18.32
N ALA A 5 -1.60 15.49 18.16
CA ALA A 5 -1.47 14.55 17.08
C ALA A 5 -1.59 15.26 15.71
N PRO A 6 -0.80 14.83 14.71
CA PRO A 6 -0.85 15.42 13.38
C PRO A 6 -2.17 15.08 12.66
N GLU A 7 -2.65 16.02 11.86
CA GLU A 7 -3.94 15.94 11.17
C GLU A 7 -3.78 15.78 9.66
N ALA A 8 -4.50 14.83 9.07
CA ALA A 8 -4.53 14.60 7.62
C ALA A 8 -5.96 14.62 7.08
N LEU A 9 -6.15 15.25 5.92
CA LEU A 9 -7.42 15.27 5.18
C LEU A 9 -7.28 14.43 3.90
N PHE A 10 -8.26 13.60 3.62
CA PHE A 10 -8.35 12.82 2.38
C PHE A 10 -9.43 13.38 1.47
N ARG A 11 -9.09 13.65 0.21
CA ARG A 11 -10.02 14.11 -0.81
C ARG A 11 -10.12 13.08 -1.94
N PHE A 12 -11.26 12.41 -2.02
CA PHE A 12 -11.60 11.45 -3.07
C PHE A 12 -13.11 11.38 -3.27
N ASP A 13 -13.55 10.74 -4.35
CA ASP A 13 -14.94 10.41 -4.60
C ASP A 13 -15.09 8.94 -5.02
N ALA A 14 -16.31 8.42 -4.95
CA ALA A 14 -16.68 7.08 -5.39
C ALA A 14 -18.15 7.02 -5.81
N GLY A 15 -18.52 5.93 -6.49
CA GLY A 15 -19.89 5.68 -6.92
C GLY A 15 -20.00 5.39 -8.42
N PRO A 16 -21.23 5.38 -8.97
CA PRO A 16 -21.47 5.07 -10.37
C PRO A 16 -20.66 5.96 -11.32
N GLY A 17 -20.01 5.37 -12.33
CA GLY A 17 -19.16 6.07 -13.31
C GLY A 17 -17.76 6.46 -12.82
N VAL A 18 -17.52 6.54 -11.49
CA VAL A 18 -16.19 6.76 -10.89
C VAL A 18 -15.56 5.43 -10.47
N GLY A 19 -16.38 4.48 -10.03
CA GLY A 19 -15.95 3.25 -9.36
C GLY A 19 -15.58 3.48 -7.89
N ASN A 20 -15.25 2.40 -7.19
CA ASN A 20 -14.95 2.44 -5.75
C ASN A 20 -13.45 2.40 -5.45
N GLY A 21 -12.59 2.31 -6.47
CA GLY A 21 -11.15 2.11 -6.31
C GLY A 21 -10.49 3.21 -5.45
N HIS A 22 -10.79 4.48 -5.74
CA HIS A 22 -10.27 5.64 -5.01
C HIS A 22 -10.62 5.59 -3.52
N ALA A 23 -11.91 5.39 -3.22
CA ALA A 23 -12.37 5.26 -1.85
C ALA A 23 -11.72 4.08 -1.14
N ILE A 24 -11.63 2.89 -1.74
CA ILE A 24 -11.01 1.74 -1.08
C ILE A 24 -9.53 1.99 -0.74
N ARG A 25 -8.71 2.50 -1.68
CA ARG A 25 -7.28 2.75 -1.39
C ARG A 25 -7.07 3.92 -0.42
N SER A 26 -7.85 4.99 -0.57
CA SER A 26 -7.78 6.16 0.31
C SER A 26 -8.25 5.84 1.74
N THR A 27 -9.38 5.13 1.90
CA THR A 27 -9.86 4.69 3.22
C THR A 27 -8.89 3.72 3.89
N THR A 28 -8.26 2.83 3.12
CA THR A 28 -7.24 1.91 3.64
C THR A 28 -6.04 2.67 4.20
N LEU A 29 -5.53 3.66 3.46
CA LEU A 29 -4.41 4.49 3.93
C LEU A 29 -4.81 5.31 5.16
N ALA A 30 -5.99 5.92 5.16
CA ALA A 30 -6.50 6.71 6.27
C ALA A 30 -6.64 5.87 7.56
N HIS A 31 -7.15 4.65 7.46
CA HIS A 31 -7.20 3.74 8.61
C HIS A 31 -5.81 3.38 9.14
N ALA A 32 -4.85 3.08 8.25
CA ALA A 32 -3.48 2.79 8.67
C ALA A 32 -2.80 4.00 9.34
N MET A 33 -3.06 5.21 8.86
CA MET A 33 -2.59 6.45 9.50
C MET A 33 -3.25 6.68 10.86
N ALA A 34 -4.57 6.46 10.97
CA ALA A 34 -5.29 6.55 12.24
C ALA A 34 -4.78 5.53 13.27
N GLU A 35 -4.49 4.29 12.86
CA GLU A 35 -3.87 3.27 13.71
C GLU A 35 -2.46 3.68 14.19
N ALA A 36 -1.73 4.44 13.39
CA ALA A 36 -0.45 5.02 13.78
C ALA A 36 -0.59 6.27 14.67
N GLY A 37 -1.82 6.74 14.92
CA GLY A 37 -2.15 7.86 15.79
C GLY A 37 -2.31 9.22 15.10
N TRP A 38 -2.50 9.25 13.79
CA TRP A 38 -2.91 10.47 13.08
C TRP A 38 -4.41 10.72 13.25
N HIS A 39 -4.80 11.98 13.32
CA HIS A 39 -6.21 12.35 13.17
C HIS A 39 -6.55 12.48 11.69
N CYS A 40 -7.44 11.62 11.19
CA CYS A 40 -7.80 11.58 9.78
C CYS A 40 -9.22 12.11 9.55
N GLY A 41 -9.36 13.02 8.59
CA GLY A 41 -10.64 13.47 8.06
C GLY A 41 -10.81 13.10 6.58
N VAL A 42 -12.05 13.12 6.09
CA VAL A 42 -12.37 12.85 4.69
C VAL A 42 -13.26 13.96 4.13
N ALA A 43 -12.90 14.52 2.97
CA ALA A 43 -13.74 15.39 2.17
C ALA A 43 -14.25 14.62 0.94
N THR A 44 -15.56 14.40 0.85
CA THR A 44 -16.17 13.54 -0.19
C THR A 44 -17.62 13.90 -0.49
N THR A 45 -18.17 13.44 -1.60
CA THR A 45 -19.59 13.59 -1.96
C THR A 45 -20.51 12.59 -1.26
N GLN A 46 -21.83 12.85 -1.27
CA GLN A 46 -22.85 11.90 -0.76
C GLN A 46 -22.82 10.57 -1.52
N ALA A 47 -22.64 10.62 -2.85
CA ALA A 47 -22.62 9.42 -3.68
C ALA A 47 -21.51 8.44 -3.23
N ALA A 48 -20.37 8.98 -2.80
CA ALA A 48 -19.29 8.18 -2.26
C ALA A 48 -19.64 7.53 -0.91
N LEU A 49 -20.33 8.26 -0.02
CA LEU A 49 -20.80 7.74 1.27
C LEU A 49 -21.83 6.60 1.07
N ASP A 50 -22.73 6.76 0.10
CA ASP A 50 -23.72 5.74 -0.23
C ASP A 50 -23.06 4.50 -0.84
N ALA A 51 -22.05 4.70 -1.69
CA ALA A 51 -21.32 3.61 -2.35
C ALA A 51 -20.34 2.87 -1.43
N VAL A 52 -19.72 3.58 -0.48
CA VAL A 52 -18.72 3.07 0.46
C VAL A 52 -19.01 3.60 1.88
N PRO A 53 -19.98 3.01 2.61
CA PRO A 53 -20.36 3.49 3.95
C PRO A 53 -19.23 3.42 4.99
N GLN A 54 -18.17 2.65 4.72
CA GLN A 54 -17.00 2.54 5.59
C GLN A 54 -16.25 3.87 5.74
N ILE A 55 -16.44 4.83 4.83
CA ILE A 55 -15.86 6.18 4.92
C ILE A 55 -16.20 6.85 6.26
N GLU A 56 -17.41 6.64 6.77
CA GLU A 56 -17.87 7.25 8.04
C GLU A 56 -17.09 6.76 9.28
N ARG A 57 -16.28 5.71 9.14
CA ARG A 57 -15.50 5.12 10.24
C ARG A 57 -14.08 5.68 10.37
N ILE A 58 -13.63 6.54 9.45
CA ILE A 58 -12.25 7.05 9.44
C ILE A 58 -12.04 8.16 10.47
N GLY A 59 -13.06 9.00 10.67
CA GLY A 59 -12.98 10.19 11.50
C GLY A 59 -13.97 11.24 11.02
N THR A 60 -13.56 12.51 10.99
CA THR A 60 -14.43 13.62 10.57
C THR A 60 -14.74 13.54 9.08
N VAL A 61 -16.03 13.51 8.72
CA VAL A 61 -16.47 13.52 7.31
C VAL A 61 -17.00 14.90 6.94
N HIS A 62 -16.34 15.55 6.00
CA HIS A 62 -16.74 16.80 5.35
C HIS A 62 -17.49 16.49 4.06
N LYS A 63 -18.82 16.59 4.13
CA LYS A 63 -19.67 16.35 2.96
C LYS A 63 -19.59 17.52 1.99
N LEU A 64 -19.03 17.27 0.82
CA LEU A 64 -18.94 18.24 -0.27
C LEU A 64 -20.27 18.32 -1.03
N VAL A 65 -20.73 19.54 -1.27
CA VAL A 65 -21.94 19.79 -2.05
C VAL A 65 -21.52 19.98 -3.51
N SER A 66 -21.94 19.04 -4.37
CA SER A 66 -21.81 19.21 -5.82
C SER A 66 -22.79 20.29 -6.29
N SER A 67 -22.36 21.56 -6.27
CA SER A 67 -23.08 22.67 -6.87
C SER A 67 -22.23 23.30 -7.96
N SER A 68 -22.84 23.71 -9.07
CA SER A 68 -22.15 24.44 -10.15
C SER A 68 -21.64 25.82 -9.73
N GLN A 69 -21.97 26.26 -8.51
CA GLN A 69 -21.59 27.57 -7.97
C GLN A 69 -20.29 27.53 -7.16
N VAL A 70 -19.89 26.36 -6.65
CA VAL A 70 -18.64 26.20 -5.91
C VAL A 70 -17.57 25.75 -6.89
N LYS A 71 -16.53 26.57 -7.04
CA LYS A 71 -15.38 26.15 -7.85
C LYS A 71 -14.61 25.05 -7.14
N PRO A 72 -13.97 24.10 -7.86
CA PRO A 72 -13.17 23.05 -7.24
C PRO A 72 -12.18 23.59 -6.21
N GLU A 73 -11.48 24.69 -6.54
CA GLU A 73 -10.48 25.33 -5.67
C GLU A 73 -11.04 25.73 -4.30
N GLU A 74 -12.34 26.05 -4.22
CA GLU A 74 -13.01 26.58 -3.04
C GLU A 74 -13.62 25.48 -2.14
N GLU A 75 -13.64 24.21 -2.59
CA GLU A 75 -14.40 23.14 -1.94
C GLU A 75 -13.89 22.79 -0.52
N LEU A 76 -12.60 23.05 -0.25
CA LEU A 76 -11.95 22.79 1.05
C LEU A 76 -11.78 24.06 1.90
N HIS A 77 -12.29 25.22 1.46
CA HIS A 77 -12.04 26.51 2.13
C HIS A 77 -12.53 26.58 3.58
N HIS A 78 -13.51 25.77 3.97
CA HIS A 78 -14.09 25.74 5.31
C HIS A 78 -13.44 24.70 6.24
N ILE A 79 -12.42 23.98 5.74
CA ILE A 79 -11.70 22.95 6.49
C ILE A 79 -10.34 23.53 6.88
N ASP A 80 -10.02 23.49 8.17
CA ASP A 80 -8.80 23.99 8.77
C ASP A 80 -8.23 22.95 9.75
N GLY A 81 -6.95 23.06 10.11
CA GLY A 81 -6.30 22.20 11.11
C GLY A 81 -5.43 21.08 10.54
N ALA A 82 -5.80 20.55 9.38
CA ALA A 82 -5.02 19.51 8.68
C ALA A 82 -3.72 20.06 8.07
N GLU A 83 -2.59 19.39 8.36
CA GLU A 83 -1.26 19.74 7.83
C GLU A 83 -0.90 18.96 6.56
N LEU A 84 -1.63 17.88 6.28
CA LEU A 84 -1.43 17.01 5.14
C LEU A 84 -2.75 16.81 4.38
N LEU A 85 -2.71 16.98 3.05
CA LEU A 85 -3.82 16.65 2.17
C LEU A 85 -3.43 15.50 1.23
N VAL A 86 -4.22 14.42 1.26
CA VAL A 86 -4.14 13.32 0.30
C VAL A 86 -5.22 13.51 -0.75
N ILE A 87 -4.83 13.58 -2.02
CA ILE A 87 -5.73 13.79 -3.16
C ILE A 87 -5.74 12.52 -4.01
N ASP A 88 -6.93 11.98 -4.24
CA ASP A 88 -7.14 10.80 -5.08
C ASP A 88 -8.35 11.03 -5.99
N HIS A 89 -8.15 11.87 -7.01
CA HIS A 89 -9.23 12.36 -7.85
C HIS A 89 -8.75 12.79 -9.25
N TYR A 90 -9.31 12.20 -10.32
CA TYR A 90 -8.86 12.44 -11.70
C TYR A 90 -8.93 13.90 -12.16
N SER A 91 -9.95 14.65 -11.75
CA SER A 91 -10.12 16.06 -12.15
C SER A 91 -9.49 17.08 -11.20
N ARG A 92 -8.63 16.65 -10.26
CA ARG A 92 -7.91 17.52 -9.34
C ARG A 92 -6.41 17.45 -9.66
N GLY A 93 -5.98 18.29 -10.60
CA GLY A 93 -4.56 18.39 -11.01
C GLY A 93 -3.87 19.64 -10.46
N ARG A 94 -2.72 20.01 -11.05
CA ARG A 94 -1.83 21.09 -10.57
C ARG A 94 -2.53 22.36 -10.11
N ASP A 95 -3.49 22.91 -10.86
CA ASP A 95 -4.13 24.18 -10.51
C ASP A 95 -4.92 24.08 -9.20
N TYR A 96 -5.64 22.97 -9.00
CA TYR A 96 -6.33 22.68 -7.76
C TYR A 96 -5.33 22.45 -6.62
N GLU A 97 -4.30 21.65 -6.85
CA GLU A 97 -3.29 21.34 -5.84
C GLU A 97 -2.56 22.61 -5.37
N THR A 98 -2.17 23.47 -6.31
CA THR A 98 -1.54 24.76 -6.03
C THR A 98 -2.44 25.65 -5.18
N SER A 99 -3.75 25.66 -5.44
CA SER A 99 -4.70 26.47 -4.65
C SER A 99 -4.86 25.94 -3.21
N GLN A 100 -4.52 24.69 -2.93
CA GLN A 100 -4.60 24.10 -1.59
C GLN A 100 -3.35 24.37 -0.73
N ARG A 101 -2.21 24.77 -1.33
CA ARG A 101 -0.91 24.95 -0.64
C ARG A 101 -0.93 25.92 0.54
N GLU A 102 -1.79 26.95 0.50
CA GLU A 102 -1.92 27.91 1.61
C GLU A 102 -2.43 27.24 2.88
N LYS A 103 -3.33 26.25 2.74
CA LYS A 103 -3.95 25.54 3.85
C LYS A 103 -3.19 24.28 4.23
N PHE A 104 -2.65 23.57 3.25
CA PHE A 104 -2.02 22.27 3.44
C PHE A 104 -0.54 22.36 3.04
N PRO A 105 0.37 22.46 4.03
CA PRO A 105 1.81 22.50 3.78
C PRO A 105 2.34 21.28 3.03
N ARG A 106 1.67 20.13 3.17
CA ARG A 106 2.06 18.87 2.55
C ARG A 106 0.94 18.31 1.67
N LEU A 107 1.25 18.02 0.41
CA LEU A 107 0.34 17.41 -0.56
C LEU A 107 0.85 16.04 -1.02
N VAL A 108 -0.04 15.05 -0.97
CA VAL A 108 0.19 13.67 -1.42
C VAL A 108 -0.86 13.33 -2.47
N VAL A 109 -0.45 12.84 -3.64
CA VAL A 109 -1.36 12.60 -4.76
C VAL A 109 -1.28 11.15 -5.21
N PHE A 110 -2.43 10.49 -5.33
CA PHE A 110 -2.56 9.23 -6.06
C PHE A 110 -2.72 9.51 -7.55
N GLU A 111 -1.97 8.77 -8.35
CA GLU A 111 -2.04 8.78 -9.81
C GLU A 111 -2.00 7.35 -10.34
N ASP A 112 -2.55 7.15 -11.53
CA ASP A 112 -2.42 5.92 -12.32
C ASP A 112 -2.29 6.20 -13.83
N LEU A 113 -2.51 7.46 -14.25
CA LEU A 113 -2.31 7.94 -15.62
C LEU A 113 -1.36 9.15 -15.66
N PRO A 114 -0.09 8.99 -16.08
CA PRO A 114 0.89 10.07 -16.17
C PRO A 114 0.63 10.99 -17.37
N THR A 115 -0.55 11.61 -17.42
CA THR A 115 -0.98 12.51 -18.50
C THR A 115 -1.24 13.93 -18.03
N ARG A 116 -1.21 14.17 -16.71
CA ARG A 116 -1.48 15.48 -16.11
C ARG A 116 -0.33 15.91 -15.22
N ALA A 117 -0.19 17.23 -15.14
CA ALA A 117 0.80 17.86 -14.29
C ALA A 117 0.26 18.00 -12.86
N HIS A 118 1.18 17.92 -11.90
CA HIS A 118 0.90 18.06 -10.48
C HIS A 118 1.79 19.11 -9.82
N ASP A 119 1.31 19.66 -8.71
CA ASP A 119 2.06 20.35 -7.67
C ASP A 119 1.87 19.58 -6.35
N CYS A 120 2.72 18.59 -6.10
CA CYS A 120 2.66 17.78 -4.89
C CYS A 120 4.04 17.43 -4.35
N ASP A 121 4.12 17.07 -3.06
CA ASP A 121 5.36 16.68 -2.40
C ASP A 121 5.63 15.18 -2.53
N VAL A 122 4.56 14.38 -2.64
CA VAL A 122 4.63 12.93 -2.84
C VAL A 122 3.60 12.55 -3.90
N LEU A 123 4.05 11.84 -4.94
CA LEU A 123 3.18 11.21 -5.93
C LEU A 123 3.25 9.69 -5.79
N ILE A 124 2.11 9.03 -5.75
CA ILE A 124 1.97 7.58 -5.64
C ILE A 124 1.32 7.06 -6.91
N ASP A 125 2.07 6.31 -7.72
CA ASP A 125 1.52 5.56 -8.85
C ASP A 125 1.91 4.08 -8.72
N PRO A 126 0.98 3.22 -8.26
CA PRO A 126 1.26 1.80 -8.06
C PRO A 126 1.23 0.97 -9.36
N THR A 127 1.09 1.61 -10.53
CA THR A 127 1.01 0.91 -11.82
C THR A 127 2.33 0.19 -12.14
N PRO A 128 2.31 -1.11 -12.48
CA PRO A 128 3.51 -1.83 -12.89
C PRO A 128 4.19 -1.18 -14.10
N GLY A 129 5.52 -1.14 -14.08
CA GLY A 129 6.34 -0.53 -15.13
C GLY A 129 6.49 1.00 -15.04
N ARG A 130 5.93 1.66 -14.03
CA ARG A 130 6.12 3.11 -13.83
C ARG A 130 7.55 3.42 -13.39
N VAL A 131 8.16 4.36 -14.10
CA VAL A 131 9.54 4.82 -13.88
C VAL A 131 9.56 6.33 -13.76
N ARG A 132 10.66 6.88 -13.24
CA ARG A 132 10.84 8.33 -13.01
C ARG A 132 10.56 9.17 -14.25
N ASP A 133 10.98 8.69 -15.42
CA ASP A 133 10.82 9.37 -16.72
C ASP A 133 9.35 9.63 -17.07
N CYS A 134 8.42 8.81 -16.58
CA CYS A 134 6.98 9.04 -16.77
C CYS A 134 6.50 10.37 -16.16
N TYR A 135 7.22 10.90 -15.17
CA TYR A 135 6.81 12.07 -14.39
C TYR A 135 7.77 13.25 -14.45
N GLU A 136 8.92 13.13 -15.13
CA GLU A 136 10.02 14.11 -15.11
C GLU A 136 9.54 15.56 -15.37
N THR A 137 8.57 15.75 -16.26
CA THR A 137 8.01 17.07 -16.61
C THR A 137 6.64 17.36 -15.98
N LEU A 138 6.07 16.38 -15.28
CA LEU A 138 4.71 16.45 -14.73
C LEU A 138 4.71 16.88 -13.26
N VAL A 139 5.78 16.63 -12.50
CA VAL A 139 5.87 16.96 -11.07
C VAL A 139 6.98 17.98 -10.76
N PRO A 140 6.97 18.64 -9.59
CA PRO A 140 8.11 19.42 -9.13
C PRO A 140 9.36 18.56 -8.95
N ALA A 141 10.56 19.11 -9.18
CA ALA A 141 11.82 18.37 -9.07
C ALA A 141 12.08 17.78 -7.66
N ALA A 142 11.52 18.40 -6.61
CA ALA A 142 11.62 17.94 -5.24
C ALA A 142 10.57 16.87 -4.86
N CYS A 143 9.64 16.53 -5.78
CA CYS A 143 8.59 15.57 -5.53
C CYS A 143 9.17 14.17 -5.28
N THR A 144 8.72 13.53 -4.21
CA THR A 144 9.03 12.14 -3.92
C THR A 144 8.12 11.25 -4.77
N LEU A 145 8.72 10.41 -5.61
CA LEU A 145 7.99 9.49 -6.48
C LEU A 145 7.93 8.10 -5.83
N CYS A 146 6.73 7.64 -5.53
CA CYS A 146 6.39 6.31 -5.04
C CYS A 146 5.79 5.50 -6.21
N LEU A 147 6.65 4.90 -7.03
CA LEU A 147 6.25 4.29 -8.30
C LEU A 147 6.33 2.77 -8.24
N GLY A 148 5.34 2.12 -8.83
CA GLY A 148 5.29 0.67 -8.98
C GLY A 148 4.48 -0.06 -7.92
N PRO A 149 4.18 -1.35 -8.17
CA PRO A 149 3.21 -2.15 -7.41
C PRO A 149 3.61 -2.42 -5.95
N GLU A 150 4.86 -2.20 -5.59
CA GLU A 150 5.33 -2.20 -4.20
C GLU A 150 4.71 -1.09 -3.33
N PHE A 151 4.22 -0.01 -3.94
CA PHE A 151 3.50 1.10 -3.28
C PHE A 151 1.97 0.94 -3.34
N ALA A 152 1.47 -0.20 -3.83
CA ALA A 152 0.04 -0.47 -3.83
C ALA A 152 -0.53 -0.52 -2.40
N VAL A 153 -1.42 0.41 -2.08
CA VAL A 153 -2.14 0.43 -0.81
C VAL A 153 -3.28 -0.58 -0.87
N LEU A 154 -3.08 -1.74 -0.24
CA LEU A 154 -4.06 -2.82 -0.18
C LEU A 154 -4.60 -2.99 1.24
N ARG A 155 -5.84 -3.47 1.35
CA ARG A 155 -6.45 -3.76 2.67
C ARG A 155 -5.61 -4.77 3.46
N PRO A 156 -5.50 -4.65 4.80
CA PRO A 156 -4.64 -5.51 5.63
C PRO A 156 -4.82 -7.02 5.41
N GLN A 157 -6.06 -7.46 5.15
CA GLN A 157 -6.40 -8.85 4.84
C GLN A 157 -5.56 -9.47 3.71
N PHE A 158 -5.09 -8.69 2.73
CA PHE A 158 -4.24 -9.23 1.66
C PHE A 158 -2.85 -9.63 2.19
N ARG A 159 -2.30 -8.88 3.13
CA ARG A 159 -1.05 -9.23 3.82
C ARG A 159 -1.27 -10.42 4.75
N GLU A 160 -2.34 -10.41 5.54
CA GLU A 160 -2.69 -11.48 6.49
C GLU A 160 -2.87 -12.84 5.81
N TYR A 161 -3.51 -12.88 4.64
CA TYR A 161 -3.74 -14.13 3.90
C TYR A 161 -2.58 -14.54 3.00
N ARG A 162 -1.59 -13.67 2.78
CA ARG A 162 -0.51 -13.87 1.81
C ARG A 162 0.24 -15.19 2.03
N ALA A 163 0.71 -15.45 3.25
CA ALA A 163 1.48 -16.66 3.55
C ALA A 163 0.69 -17.94 3.23
N ARG A 164 -0.60 -17.97 3.58
CA ARG A 164 -1.51 -19.08 3.28
C ARG A 164 -1.76 -19.24 1.78
N ALA A 165 -1.98 -18.13 1.06
CA ALA A 165 -2.18 -18.14 -0.38
C ALA A 165 -0.95 -18.70 -1.11
N LEU A 166 0.25 -18.18 -0.80
CA LEU A 166 1.51 -18.63 -1.42
C LEU A 166 1.79 -20.11 -1.17
N ALA A 167 1.51 -20.62 0.04
CA ALA A 167 1.66 -22.04 0.35
C ALA A 167 0.73 -22.90 -0.53
N ARG A 168 -0.55 -22.51 -0.64
CA ARG A 168 -1.54 -23.22 -1.46
C ARG A 168 -1.15 -23.29 -2.93
N ARG A 169 -0.60 -22.21 -3.51
CA ARG A 169 -0.25 -22.16 -4.95
C ARG A 169 0.80 -23.18 -5.38
N ARG A 170 1.63 -23.69 -4.46
CA ARG A 170 2.68 -24.67 -4.79
C ARG A 170 2.10 -26.01 -5.26
N GLU A 171 0.94 -26.38 -4.71
CA GLU A 171 0.34 -27.71 -4.86
C GLU A 171 -1.00 -27.69 -5.58
N ALA A 172 -1.53 -26.51 -5.93
CA ALA A 172 -2.87 -26.36 -6.46
C ALA A 172 -3.06 -27.00 -7.85
N GLN A 173 -4.03 -27.92 -7.93
CA GLN A 173 -4.73 -28.27 -9.18
C GLN A 173 -5.82 -27.25 -9.44
N VAL A 174 -6.19 -27.03 -10.70
CA VAL A 174 -7.26 -26.08 -11.03
C VAL A 174 -8.61 -26.77 -10.92
N GLU A 175 -9.38 -26.38 -9.93
CA GLU A 175 -10.76 -26.85 -9.71
C GLU A 175 -11.73 -25.71 -9.43
N ARG A 176 -11.23 -24.53 -9.07
CA ARG A 176 -12.03 -23.39 -8.64
C ARG A 176 -11.61 -22.09 -9.33
N VAL A 177 -12.54 -21.46 -10.02
CA VAL A 177 -12.36 -20.17 -10.70
C VAL A 177 -13.10 -19.07 -9.94
N LEU A 178 -12.41 -17.96 -9.69
CA LEU A 178 -13.02 -16.73 -9.19
C LEU A 178 -13.29 -15.77 -10.34
N ILE A 179 -14.51 -15.27 -10.46
CA ILE A 179 -14.90 -14.21 -11.39
C ILE A 179 -15.20 -12.95 -10.58
N ALA A 180 -14.36 -11.94 -10.72
CA ALA A 180 -14.46 -10.66 -10.02
C ALA A 180 -13.98 -9.53 -10.93
N VAL A 181 -14.84 -9.10 -11.87
CA VAL A 181 -14.48 -8.09 -12.87
C VAL A 181 -14.47 -6.68 -12.28
N GLY A 182 -15.36 -6.39 -11.33
CA GLY A 182 -15.40 -5.10 -10.66
C GLY A 182 -16.72 -4.94 -9.91
N ALA A 183 -16.85 -3.89 -9.11
CA ALA A 183 -18.06 -3.66 -8.33
C ALA A 183 -19.28 -3.37 -9.21
N ASP A 184 -19.09 -2.66 -10.34
CA ASP A 184 -20.17 -2.19 -11.22
C ASP A 184 -20.43 -3.15 -12.41
N ASP A 185 -19.36 -3.66 -13.03
CA ASP A 185 -19.40 -4.55 -14.21
C ASP A 185 -20.36 -4.05 -15.32
N ALA A 186 -20.25 -2.77 -15.70
CA ALA A 186 -21.17 -2.11 -16.63
C ALA A 186 -21.38 -2.87 -17.97
N ASP A 187 -20.32 -3.51 -18.49
CA ASP A 187 -20.34 -4.26 -19.76
C ASP A 187 -20.76 -5.73 -19.61
N ASN A 188 -21.21 -6.15 -18.42
CA ASN A 188 -21.63 -7.52 -18.11
C ASN A 188 -20.57 -8.58 -18.46
N LEU A 189 -19.31 -8.27 -18.21
CA LEU A 189 -18.18 -9.16 -18.48
C LEU A 189 -18.23 -10.40 -17.58
N THR A 190 -18.88 -10.31 -16.42
CA THR A 190 -19.14 -11.44 -15.54
C THR A 190 -19.97 -12.53 -16.23
N SER A 191 -21.01 -12.17 -16.99
CA SER A 191 -21.81 -13.15 -17.73
C SER A 191 -20.99 -13.86 -18.80
N GLN A 192 -20.14 -13.11 -19.52
CA GLN A 192 -19.28 -13.67 -20.57
C GLN A 192 -18.23 -14.62 -19.98
N ALA A 193 -17.61 -14.24 -18.86
CA ALA A 193 -16.66 -15.07 -18.13
C ALA A 193 -17.33 -16.35 -17.61
N LEU A 194 -18.53 -16.25 -17.02
CA LEU A 194 -19.27 -17.40 -16.53
C LEU A 194 -19.60 -18.39 -17.65
N ALA A 195 -20.12 -17.90 -18.78
CA ALA A 195 -20.40 -18.72 -19.95
C ALA A 195 -19.14 -19.45 -20.43
N ALA A 196 -18.03 -18.73 -20.58
CA ALA A 196 -16.76 -19.32 -21.01
C ALA A 196 -16.25 -20.42 -20.05
N VAL A 197 -16.42 -20.26 -18.73
CA VAL A 197 -16.04 -21.29 -17.75
C VAL A 197 -16.95 -22.51 -17.88
N LEU A 198 -18.28 -22.33 -17.92
CA LEU A 198 -19.23 -23.45 -17.98
C LEU A 198 -19.12 -24.26 -19.28
N GLU A 199 -18.86 -23.61 -20.41
CA GLU A 199 -18.69 -24.27 -21.71
C GLU A 199 -17.43 -25.13 -21.79
N ASN A 200 -16.32 -24.66 -21.19
CA ASN A 200 -15.01 -25.30 -21.35
C ASN A 200 -14.63 -26.20 -20.17
N PHE A 201 -15.12 -25.89 -18.97
CA PHE A 201 -14.78 -26.56 -17.72
C PHE A 201 -16.02 -26.79 -16.86
N PRO A 202 -16.98 -27.60 -17.33
CA PRO A 202 -18.26 -27.78 -16.66
C PRO A 202 -18.14 -28.37 -15.25
N ASN A 203 -16.99 -28.93 -14.87
CA ASN A 203 -16.75 -29.53 -13.55
C ASN A 203 -16.15 -28.58 -12.50
N PHE A 204 -15.77 -27.37 -12.88
CA PHE A 204 -15.15 -26.44 -11.95
C PHE A 204 -16.18 -25.77 -11.03
N TRP A 205 -15.73 -25.45 -9.82
CA TRP A 205 -16.41 -24.53 -8.93
C TRP A 205 -16.19 -23.11 -9.43
N VAL A 206 -17.24 -22.29 -9.41
CA VAL A 206 -17.16 -20.88 -9.81
C VAL A 206 -17.66 -20.01 -8.69
N ASP A 207 -16.81 -19.12 -8.19
CA ASP A 207 -17.23 -18.05 -7.30
C ASP A 207 -17.34 -16.75 -8.09
N ILE A 208 -18.45 -16.07 -7.97
CA ILE A 208 -18.72 -14.79 -8.61
C ILE A 208 -18.84 -13.74 -7.51
N VAL A 209 -18.17 -12.60 -7.67
CA VAL A 209 -18.29 -11.46 -6.77
C VAL A 209 -18.77 -10.22 -7.52
N LEU A 210 -19.82 -9.58 -6.99
CA LEU A 210 -20.37 -8.33 -7.50
C LEU A 210 -20.69 -7.34 -6.39
N GLY A 211 -20.75 -6.05 -6.76
CA GLY A 211 -21.24 -5.00 -5.89
C GLY A 211 -22.77 -5.07 -5.71
N PRO A 212 -23.31 -4.50 -4.62
CA PRO A 212 -24.75 -4.51 -4.36
C PRO A 212 -25.56 -3.68 -5.37
N THR A 213 -24.91 -2.74 -6.06
CA THR A 213 -25.52 -1.83 -7.04
C THR A 213 -25.15 -2.17 -8.48
N ALA A 214 -24.54 -3.33 -8.74
CA ALA A 214 -24.12 -3.72 -10.09
C ALA A 214 -25.32 -3.81 -11.05
N ALA A 215 -25.20 -3.21 -12.24
CA ALA A 215 -26.30 -3.09 -13.20
C ALA A 215 -26.90 -4.45 -13.62
N HIS A 216 -26.06 -5.50 -13.66
CA HIS A 216 -26.44 -6.84 -14.14
C HIS A 216 -26.64 -7.86 -13.02
N LEU A 217 -26.80 -7.41 -11.76
CA LEU A 217 -26.90 -8.31 -10.60
C LEU A 217 -28.04 -9.35 -10.73
N GLU A 218 -29.23 -8.94 -11.17
CA GLU A 218 -30.37 -9.85 -11.36
C GLU A 218 -30.14 -10.86 -12.49
N THR A 219 -29.52 -10.43 -13.59
CA THR A 219 -29.14 -11.33 -14.70
C THR A 219 -28.20 -12.41 -14.20
N ILE A 220 -27.19 -12.04 -13.41
CA ILE A 220 -26.22 -12.98 -12.84
C ILE A 220 -26.89 -13.92 -11.83
N ARG A 221 -27.81 -13.43 -10.97
CA ARG A 221 -28.61 -14.30 -10.08
C ARG A 221 -29.34 -15.39 -10.85
N ASN A 222 -29.98 -15.04 -11.96
CA ASN A 222 -30.67 -16.00 -12.82
C ASN A 222 -29.71 -17.03 -13.44
N LEU A 223 -28.55 -16.60 -13.94
CA LEU A 223 -27.54 -17.50 -14.50
C LEU A 223 -26.98 -18.46 -13.44
N VAL A 224 -26.74 -18.00 -12.21
CA VAL A 224 -26.30 -18.85 -11.10
C VAL A 224 -27.34 -19.91 -10.76
N MET A 225 -28.63 -19.54 -10.70
CA MET A 225 -29.71 -20.51 -10.46
C MET A 225 -29.77 -21.60 -11.53
N GLN A 226 -29.49 -21.25 -12.80
CA GLN A 226 -29.48 -22.20 -13.92
C GLN A 226 -28.25 -23.11 -13.92
N ALA A 227 -27.09 -22.60 -13.50
CA ALA A 227 -25.82 -23.35 -13.52
C ALA A 227 -25.69 -24.40 -12.40
N GLY A 228 -26.53 -24.32 -11.36
CA GLY A 228 -26.60 -25.28 -10.25
C GLY A 228 -25.58 -25.02 -9.13
N SER A 229 -25.43 -25.98 -8.21
CA SER A 229 -24.73 -25.81 -6.92
C SER A 229 -23.22 -25.56 -6.99
N ARG A 230 -22.62 -25.59 -8.18
CA ARG A 230 -21.18 -25.35 -8.38
C ARG A 230 -20.84 -23.88 -8.60
N VAL A 231 -21.85 -23.05 -8.86
CA VAL A 231 -21.69 -21.61 -9.06
C VAL A 231 -22.24 -20.88 -7.84
N ASN A 232 -21.41 -20.05 -7.20
CA ASN A 232 -21.79 -19.26 -6.05
C ASN A 232 -21.71 -17.77 -6.41
N LEU A 233 -22.75 -17.02 -6.07
CA LEU A 233 -22.73 -15.55 -6.14
C LEU A 233 -22.58 -14.99 -4.73
N SER A 234 -21.55 -14.18 -4.52
CA SER A 234 -21.36 -13.38 -3.31
C SER A 234 -21.51 -11.89 -3.66
N VAL A 235 -22.34 -11.19 -2.90
CA VAL A 235 -22.58 -9.75 -3.09
C VAL A 235 -21.97 -9.00 -1.92
N ASN A 236 -21.25 -7.90 -2.21
CA ASN A 236 -20.66 -7.03 -1.18
C ASN A 236 -19.72 -7.78 -0.21
N VAL A 237 -18.73 -8.50 -0.76
CA VAL A 237 -17.78 -9.30 0.04
C VAL A 237 -16.85 -8.40 0.84
N GLU A 238 -16.85 -8.58 2.16
CA GLU A 238 -15.91 -7.91 3.06
C GLU A 238 -14.48 -8.47 2.88
N ASN A 239 -14.32 -9.80 3.00
CA ASN A 239 -13.02 -10.46 2.92
C ASN A 239 -12.73 -11.09 1.55
N MET A 240 -12.33 -10.25 0.59
CA MET A 240 -11.91 -10.68 -0.75
C MET A 240 -10.65 -11.56 -0.72
N ALA A 241 -9.74 -11.32 0.22
CA ALA A 241 -8.48 -12.07 0.30
C ALA A 241 -8.72 -13.56 0.61
N GLU A 242 -9.73 -13.88 1.42
CA GLU A 242 -10.14 -15.25 1.68
C GLU A 242 -10.62 -15.97 0.40
N LEU A 243 -11.50 -15.32 -0.38
CA LEU A 243 -12.01 -15.88 -1.64
C LEU A 243 -10.88 -16.07 -2.67
N MET A 244 -10.03 -15.06 -2.85
CA MET A 244 -8.85 -15.16 -3.73
C MET A 244 -7.88 -16.26 -3.28
N THR A 245 -7.73 -16.47 -1.97
CA THR A 245 -6.92 -17.58 -1.44
C THR A 245 -7.49 -18.93 -1.86
N LYS A 246 -8.81 -19.11 -1.78
CA LYS A 246 -9.50 -20.37 -2.14
C LYS A 246 -9.48 -20.67 -3.64
N ALA A 247 -9.42 -19.65 -4.49
CA ALA A 247 -9.42 -19.80 -5.95
C ALA A 247 -8.08 -20.32 -6.50
N ASP A 248 -8.12 -20.95 -7.67
CA ASP A 248 -6.95 -21.44 -8.42
C ASP A 248 -6.60 -20.51 -9.59
N ILE A 249 -7.62 -19.96 -10.23
CA ILE A 249 -7.52 -18.96 -11.29
C ILE A 249 -8.55 -17.87 -11.01
N ALA A 250 -8.18 -16.62 -11.28
CA ALA A 250 -9.13 -15.53 -11.33
C ALA A 250 -9.36 -15.02 -12.75
N ILE A 251 -10.57 -14.52 -13.00
CA ILE A 251 -10.94 -13.70 -14.15
C ILE A 251 -11.41 -12.37 -13.57
N GLY A 252 -10.73 -11.27 -13.89
CA GLY A 252 -11.07 -9.97 -13.33
C GLY A 252 -10.50 -8.82 -14.12
N ALA A 253 -10.96 -7.60 -13.86
CA ALA A 253 -10.44 -6.43 -14.58
C ALA A 253 -8.98 -6.12 -14.21
N ALA A 254 -8.29 -5.42 -15.10
CA ALA A 254 -6.92 -4.94 -14.93
C ALA A 254 -6.85 -3.60 -14.18
N GLY A 255 -7.64 -3.43 -13.11
CA GLY A 255 -7.58 -2.28 -12.21
C GLY A 255 -6.76 -2.56 -10.95
N SER A 256 -7.03 -1.82 -9.86
CA SER A 256 -6.38 -2.03 -8.55
C SER A 256 -6.53 -3.46 -8.01
N SER A 257 -7.64 -4.14 -8.30
CA SER A 257 -7.84 -5.55 -7.92
C SER A 257 -6.87 -6.51 -8.59
N ALA A 258 -6.18 -6.11 -9.67
CA ALA A 258 -5.10 -6.90 -10.24
C ALA A 258 -3.89 -6.98 -9.30
N LEU A 259 -3.60 -5.89 -8.57
CA LEU A 259 -2.54 -5.86 -7.57
C LEU A 259 -2.91 -6.67 -6.33
N GLU A 260 -4.19 -6.72 -5.95
CA GLU A 260 -4.71 -7.65 -4.93
C GLU A 260 -4.46 -9.12 -5.30
N ARG A 261 -4.70 -9.48 -6.58
CA ARG A 261 -4.42 -10.85 -7.09
C ARG A 261 -2.92 -11.14 -7.11
N CYS A 262 -2.10 -10.16 -7.49
CA CYS A 262 -0.65 -10.24 -7.42
C CYS A 262 -0.15 -10.50 -6.00
N ALA A 263 -0.68 -9.76 -5.02
CA ALA A 263 -0.36 -9.93 -3.61
C ALA A 263 -0.66 -11.34 -3.06
N LEU A 264 -1.56 -12.10 -3.69
CA LEU A 264 -1.92 -13.46 -3.29
C LEU A 264 -1.42 -14.53 -4.27
N ALA A 265 -0.49 -14.17 -5.17
CA ALA A 265 0.08 -15.08 -6.16
C ALA A 265 -1.01 -15.81 -6.99
N LEU A 266 -2.14 -15.16 -7.29
CA LEU A 266 -3.28 -15.80 -7.94
C LEU A 266 -3.17 -15.68 -9.47
N PRO A 267 -2.94 -16.80 -10.20
CA PRO A 267 -2.93 -16.78 -11.67
C PRO A 267 -4.22 -16.20 -12.21
N SER A 268 -4.10 -15.30 -13.20
CA SER A 268 -5.22 -14.44 -13.59
C SER A 268 -5.33 -14.26 -15.09
N VAL A 269 -6.59 -14.24 -15.57
CA VAL A 269 -6.97 -13.60 -16.83
C VAL A 269 -7.40 -12.17 -16.49
N ALA A 270 -6.59 -11.19 -16.89
CA ALA A 270 -6.81 -9.77 -16.68
C ALA A 270 -7.57 -9.16 -17.87
N ILE A 271 -8.80 -8.70 -17.63
CA ILE A 271 -9.63 -8.07 -18.66
C ILE A 271 -9.40 -6.56 -18.64
N VAL A 272 -9.00 -5.98 -19.76
CA VAL A 272 -8.99 -4.52 -19.95
C VAL A 272 -10.43 -4.06 -20.15
N ALA A 273 -11.07 -3.63 -19.07
CA ALA A 273 -12.46 -3.17 -19.05
C ALA A 273 -12.59 -1.67 -19.34
N ALA A 274 -11.53 -0.89 -19.12
CA ALA A 274 -11.51 0.54 -19.38
C ALA A 274 -10.14 0.99 -19.88
N ASP A 275 -10.07 2.14 -20.54
CA ASP A 275 -8.85 2.64 -21.17
C ASP A 275 -7.72 2.90 -20.17
N ASN A 276 -8.06 3.34 -18.96
CA ASN A 276 -7.12 3.52 -17.84
C ASN A 276 -6.53 2.22 -17.28
N GLN A 277 -6.97 1.05 -17.74
CA GLN A 277 -6.48 -0.26 -17.29
C GLN A 277 -5.48 -0.89 -18.27
N ARG A 278 -5.26 -0.26 -19.44
CA ARG A 278 -4.39 -0.79 -20.50
C ARG A 278 -2.96 -0.97 -20.03
N ASP A 279 -2.38 0.07 -19.42
CA ASP A 279 -0.98 0.05 -18.96
C ASP A 279 -0.76 -1.04 -17.91
N ILE A 280 -1.69 -1.17 -16.95
CA ILE A 280 -1.65 -2.23 -15.93
C ILE A 280 -1.68 -3.60 -16.62
N ALA A 281 -2.62 -3.83 -17.54
CA ALA A 281 -2.73 -5.13 -18.22
C ALA A 281 -1.49 -5.49 -19.03
N TYR A 282 -0.94 -4.54 -19.80
CA TYR A 282 0.27 -4.79 -20.58
C TYR A 282 1.47 -5.08 -19.68
N ALA A 283 1.66 -4.28 -18.63
CA ALA A 283 2.79 -4.47 -17.73
C ALA A 283 2.68 -5.79 -16.95
N LEU A 284 1.48 -6.22 -16.54
CA LEU A 284 1.28 -7.53 -15.91
C LEU A 284 1.61 -8.68 -16.86
N GLU A 285 1.22 -8.57 -18.13
CA GLU A 285 1.53 -9.59 -19.14
C GLU A 285 3.03 -9.64 -19.46
N GLU A 286 3.68 -8.49 -19.61
CA GLU A 286 5.13 -8.38 -19.84
C GLU A 286 5.96 -9.02 -18.71
N HIS A 287 5.51 -8.85 -17.46
CA HIS A 287 6.16 -9.48 -16.30
C HIS A 287 5.72 -10.94 -16.09
N GLY A 288 4.84 -11.50 -16.95
CA GLY A 288 4.32 -12.85 -16.82
C GLY A 288 3.36 -13.05 -15.65
N ALA A 289 2.86 -11.98 -15.02
CA ALA A 289 2.00 -12.01 -13.84
C ALA A 289 0.51 -12.26 -14.15
N ALA A 290 0.08 -12.08 -15.39
CA ALA A 290 -1.28 -12.38 -15.85
C ALA A 290 -1.30 -12.65 -17.36
N LEU A 291 -2.37 -13.28 -17.86
CA LEU A 291 -2.74 -13.22 -19.28
C LEU A 291 -3.71 -12.06 -19.49
N SER A 292 -3.44 -11.20 -20.46
CA SER A 292 -4.25 -10.00 -20.68
C SER A 292 -5.17 -10.15 -21.89
N ILE A 293 -6.43 -9.75 -21.75
CA ILE A 293 -7.43 -9.76 -22.83
C ILE A 293 -8.21 -8.45 -22.85
N LYS A 294 -8.67 -8.04 -24.03
CA LYS A 294 -9.57 -6.88 -24.17
C LYS A 294 -11.02 -7.29 -23.90
N ALA A 295 -11.81 -6.44 -23.24
CA ALA A 295 -13.23 -6.68 -22.96
C ALA A 295 -14.07 -7.05 -24.19
N HIS A 296 -13.76 -6.45 -25.34
CA HIS A 296 -14.41 -6.73 -26.63
C HIS A 296 -13.51 -7.52 -27.59
N ALA A 297 -12.69 -8.42 -27.06
CA ALA A 297 -11.91 -9.35 -27.88
C ALA A 297 -12.83 -10.30 -28.67
N GLN A 298 -12.23 -11.06 -29.60
CA GLN A 298 -12.95 -12.07 -30.37
C GLN A 298 -13.66 -13.08 -29.44
N SER A 299 -14.84 -13.54 -29.84
CA SER A 299 -15.60 -14.55 -29.10
C SER A 299 -14.72 -15.75 -28.76
N GLY A 300 -14.75 -16.19 -27.51
CA GLY A 300 -13.94 -17.31 -27.01
C GLY A 300 -12.56 -16.95 -26.47
N ALA A 301 -12.14 -15.68 -26.52
CA ALA A 301 -10.84 -15.25 -25.96
C ALA A 301 -10.65 -15.64 -24.49
N ILE A 302 -11.68 -15.43 -23.65
CA ILE A 302 -11.66 -15.83 -22.23
C ILE A 302 -11.46 -17.35 -22.10
N GLY A 303 -12.21 -18.14 -22.87
CA GLY A 303 -12.11 -19.60 -22.85
C GLY A 303 -10.73 -20.10 -23.31
N SER A 304 -10.13 -19.45 -24.32
CA SER A 304 -8.78 -19.79 -24.77
C SER A 304 -7.73 -19.47 -23.72
N ALA A 305 -7.79 -18.29 -23.10
CA ALA A 305 -6.87 -17.91 -22.03
C ALA A 305 -6.99 -18.86 -20.82
N LEU A 306 -8.22 -19.26 -20.46
CA LEU A 306 -8.45 -20.26 -19.42
C LEU A 306 -7.85 -21.63 -19.78
N LYS A 307 -7.99 -22.09 -21.02
CA LYS A 307 -7.37 -23.35 -21.47
C LYS A 307 -5.85 -23.31 -21.37
N THR A 308 -5.22 -22.20 -21.73
CA THR A 308 -3.78 -22.00 -21.55
C THR A 308 -3.41 -22.14 -20.08
N LEU A 309 -4.09 -21.40 -19.19
CA LEU A 309 -3.81 -21.48 -17.77
C LEU A 309 -4.07 -22.88 -17.23
N VAL A 310 -5.20 -23.53 -17.50
CA VAL A 310 -5.51 -24.88 -16.99
C VAL A 310 -4.53 -25.94 -17.50
N GLY A 311 -4.11 -25.85 -18.77
CA GLY A 311 -3.23 -26.82 -19.41
C GLY A 311 -1.76 -26.73 -18.99
N ASP A 312 -1.30 -25.57 -18.51
CA ASP A 312 0.11 -25.34 -18.20
C ASP A 312 0.36 -25.13 -16.70
N THR A 313 0.68 -26.22 -16.00
CA THR A 313 0.92 -26.17 -14.54
C THR A 313 2.18 -25.40 -14.18
N ASP A 314 3.25 -25.54 -14.95
CA ASP A 314 4.50 -24.85 -14.66
C ASP A 314 4.41 -23.36 -15.01
N GLY A 315 3.76 -23.02 -16.13
CA GLY A 315 3.43 -21.64 -16.47
C GLY A 315 2.55 -20.96 -15.42
N ARG A 316 1.53 -21.63 -14.89
CA ARG A 316 0.73 -21.09 -13.76
C ARG A 316 1.56 -20.82 -12.51
N ARG A 317 2.48 -21.73 -12.18
CA ARG A 317 3.37 -21.57 -11.02
C ARG A 317 4.30 -20.40 -11.20
N GLU A 318 4.86 -20.24 -12.39
CA GLU A 318 5.73 -19.11 -12.71
C GLU A 318 4.96 -17.79 -12.68
N MET A 319 3.75 -17.77 -13.26
CA MET A 319 2.85 -16.62 -13.16
C MET A 319 2.57 -16.23 -11.71
N GLY A 320 2.27 -17.21 -10.85
CA GLY A 320 2.07 -16.96 -9.42
C GLY A 320 3.31 -16.35 -8.74
N ARG A 321 4.52 -16.82 -9.08
CA ARG A 321 5.79 -16.26 -8.56
C ARG A 321 5.97 -14.82 -9.03
N ALA A 322 5.86 -14.57 -10.33
CA ALA A 322 5.98 -13.25 -10.93
C ALA A 322 4.98 -12.26 -10.31
N ALA A 323 3.71 -12.65 -10.22
CA ALA A 323 2.66 -11.82 -9.63
C ALA A 323 2.96 -11.48 -8.15
N SER A 324 3.41 -12.47 -7.36
CA SER A 324 3.78 -12.24 -5.96
C SER A 324 5.03 -11.38 -5.77
N ALA A 325 5.94 -11.38 -6.74
CA ALA A 325 7.14 -10.54 -6.73
C ALA A 325 6.81 -9.08 -7.04
N LEU A 326 5.81 -8.82 -7.88
CA LEU A 326 5.35 -7.46 -8.20
C LEU A 326 4.70 -6.76 -7.00
N CYS A 327 3.80 -7.44 -6.29
CA CYS A 327 3.09 -6.82 -5.17
C CYS A 327 3.23 -7.65 -3.89
N ASP A 328 3.74 -7.05 -2.83
CA ASP A 328 3.99 -7.70 -1.54
C ASP A 328 2.98 -7.37 -0.44
N ALA A 329 1.97 -6.54 -0.75
CA ALA A 329 0.98 -6.01 0.19
C ALA A 329 1.58 -5.25 1.40
N ARG A 330 2.68 -4.53 1.18
CA ARG A 330 3.30 -3.62 2.18
C ARG A 330 3.34 -2.16 1.70
N GLY A 331 2.58 -1.83 0.64
CA GLY A 331 2.60 -0.51 0.03
C GLY A 331 2.09 0.59 0.95
N GLU A 332 1.15 0.30 1.84
CA GLU A 332 0.69 1.22 2.88
C GLU A 332 1.84 1.61 3.83
N LYS A 333 2.65 0.64 4.28
CA LYS A 333 3.83 0.90 5.13
C LYS A 333 4.86 1.75 4.38
N ARG A 334 5.11 1.45 3.10
CA ARG A 334 6.05 2.25 2.26
C ARG A 334 5.56 3.68 2.07
N VAL A 335 4.28 3.86 1.72
CA VAL A 335 3.65 5.15 1.51
C VAL A 335 3.71 6.00 2.78
N MET A 336 3.30 5.47 3.93
CA MET A 336 3.32 6.21 5.20
C MET A 336 4.71 6.75 5.57
N LEU A 337 5.78 5.98 5.32
CA LEU A 337 7.15 6.42 5.56
C LEU A 337 7.59 7.56 4.61
N ARG A 338 7.03 7.63 3.40
CA ARG A 338 7.31 8.71 2.42
C ARG A 338 6.41 9.93 2.63
N MET A 339 5.26 9.76 3.28
CA MET A 339 4.31 10.84 3.58
C MET A 339 4.75 11.76 4.73
N VAL A 340 5.75 11.41 5.53
CA VAL A 340 6.30 12.31 6.58
C VAL A 340 7.39 13.22 6.03
N SER A 341 7.47 14.46 6.52
CA SER A 341 8.32 15.48 5.87
C SER A 341 9.77 15.16 6.17
N PRO A 342 10.68 15.16 5.16
CA PRO A 342 12.09 14.95 5.40
C PRO A 342 12.62 15.89 6.48
N VAL A 343 13.59 15.42 7.27
CA VAL A 343 14.22 16.20 8.33
C VAL A 343 15.67 16.44 7.95
N SER A 344 16.13 17.69 7.97
CA SER A 344 17.52 18.00 7.62
C SER A 344 18.51 17.49 8.68
N ALA A 345 19.60 16.89 8.22
CA ALA A 345 20.80 16.66 9.03
C ALA A 345 21.57 17.98 9.24
N ASN A 346 22.69 17.94 9.97
CA ASN A 346 23.48 19.13 10.28
C ASN A 346 24.08 19.80 9.01
N ASP A 347 24.27 19.02 7.96
CA ASP A 347 24.78 19.47 6.65
C ASP A 347 23.66 19.96 5.71
N GLN A 348 22.44 20.12 6.22
CA GLN A 348 21.23 20.55 5.49
C GLN A 348 20.73 19.57 4.42
N ARG A 349 21.36 18.40 4.26
CA ARG A 349 20.84 17.35 3.38
C ARG A 349 19.64 16.65 4.05
N PRO A 350 18.64 16.21 3.26
CA PRO A 350 17.44 15.58 3.80
C PRO A 350 17.76 14.19 4.36
N VAL A 351 17.13 13.85 5.48
CA VAL A 351 17.03 12.48 5.99
C VAL A 351 15.62 11.98 5.73
N THR A 352 15.52 10.75 5.24
CA THR A 352 14.26 10.03 4.98
C THR A 352 14.34 8.62 5.53
N LEU A 353 13.18 7.98 5.67
CA LEU A 353 13.08 6.56 5.99
C LEU A 353 12.48 5.83 4.79
N ARG A 354 13.00 4.64 4.50
CA ARG A 354 12.34 3.66 3.64
C ARG A 354 12.27 2.32 4.34
N LEU A 355 11.30 1.50 3.94
CA LEU A 355 11.21 0.13 4.42
C LEU A 355 12.49 -0.63 4.02
N ALA A 356 13.01 -1.46 4.91
CA ALA A 356 14.12 -2.33 4.57
C ALA A 356 13.65 -3.48 3.67
N GLU A 357 14.55 -3.93 2.82
CA GLU A 357 14.34 -5.00 1.85
C GLU A 357 15.44 -6.07 1.98
N GLN A 358 15.24 -7.23 1.33
CA GLN A 358 16.24 -8.30 1.39
C GLN A 358 17.59 -7.88 0.76
N THR A 359 17.55 -6.94 -0.19
CA THR A 359 18.74 -6.35 -0.83
C THR A 359 19.62 -5.55 0.12
N ASP A 360 19.09 -5.12 1.27
CA ASP A 360 19.83 -4.41 2.32
C ASP A 360 20.66 -5.35 3.22
N GLU A 361 20.62 -6.67 3.01
CA GLU A 361 21.33 -7.68 3.84
C GLU A 361 22.81 -7.32 4.06
N ASN A 362 23.50 -6.90 3.00
CA ASN A 362 24.94 -6.66 3.06
C ASN A 362 25.27 -5.41 3.89
N CYS A 363 24.61 -4.28 3.66
CA CYS A 363 24.89 -3.04 4.40
C CYS A 363 24.47 -3.16 5.88
N LEU A 364 23.35 -3.83 6.16
CA LEU A 364 22.90 -4.12 7.51
C LEU A 364 23.89 -5.02 8.25
N LEU A 365 24.40 -6.07 7.61
CA LEU A 365 25.42 -6.95 8.20
C LEU A 365 26.71 -6.19 8.47
N GLU A 366 27.17 -5.36 7.55
CA GLU A 366 28.37 -4.53 7.70
C GLU A 366 28.25 -3.62 8.93
N TRP A 367 27.18 -2.84 9.01
CA TRP A 367 26.97 -1.92 10.14
C TRP A 367 26.82 -2.63 11.48
N GLN A 368 26.13 -3.79 11.52
CA GLN A 368 25.97 -4.59 12.73
C GLN A 368 27.24 -5.34 13.14
N SER A 369 28.16 -5.59 12.22
CA SER A 369 29.44 -6.25 12.48
C SER A 369 30.54 -5.28 12.87
N HIS A 370 30.37 -3.99 12.57
CA HIS A 370 31.38 -2.97 12.85
C HIS A 370 31.68 -2.87 14.37
N PRO A 371 32.97 -2.88 14.79
CA PRO A 371 33.34 -2.89 16.21
C PRO A 371 32.74 -1.75 17.04
N ALA A 372 32.63 -0.55 16.47
CA ALA A 372 32.04 0.61 17.15
C ALA A 372 30.54 0.44 17.43
N THR A 373 29.82 -0.30 16.57
CA THR A 373 28.40 -0.64 16.76
C THR A 373 28.27 -1.82 17.73
N ARG A 374 29.02 -2.89 17.47
CA ARG A 374 28.92 -4.15 18.22
C ARG A 374 29.28 -4.01 19.70
N ARG A 375 30.19 -3.09 20.05
CA ARG A 375 30.54 -2.75 21.46
C ARG A 375 29.32 -2.37 22.30
N TYR A 376 28.27 -1.81 21.70
CA TYR A 376 27.06 -1.39 22.40
C TYR A 376 25.82 -2.22 22.02
N SER A 377 26.03 -3.42 21.47
CA SER A 377 24.98 -4.38 21.20
C SER A 377 24.65 -5.22 22.44
N ARG A 378 23.37 -5.60 22.60
CA ARG A 378 22.95 -6.57 23.62
C ARG A 378 23.46 -7.98 23.33
N GLN A 379 23.77 -8.27 22.07
CA GLN A 379 24.43 -9.51 21.65
C GLN A 379 25.86 -9.17 21.21
N PRO A 380 26.87 -9.44 22.06
CA PRO A 380 28.24 -9.01 21.79
C PRO A 380 28.91 -9.81 20.65
N GLU A 381 28.38 -11.00 20.33
CA GLU A 381 28.88 -11.83 19.24
C GLU A 381 28.48 -11.24 17.87
N VAL A 382 29.44 -11.17 16.96
CA VAL A 382 29.21 -10.78 15.55
C VAL A 382 28.37 -11.88 14.89
N PRO A 383 27.31 -11.54 14.12
CA PRO A 383 26.45 -12.54 13.55
C PRO A 383 27.16 -13.21 12.37
N SER A 384 26.96 -14.50 12.18
CA SER A 384 27.33 -15.12 10.91
C SER A 384 26.47 -14.55 9.78
N ALA A 385 26.97 -14.57 8.54
CA ALA A 385 26.20 -14.11 7.38
C ALA A 385 24.87 -14.88 7.24
N GLU A 386 24.89 -16.19 7.43
CA GLU A 386 23.69 -17.04 7.42
C GLU A 386 22.72 -16.68 8.56
N GLY A 387 23.24 -16.50 9.78
CA GLY A 387 22.41 -16.11 10.92
C GLY A 387 21.78 -14.73 10.72
N HIS A 388 22.49 -13.79 10.10
CA HIS A 388 21.97 -12.48 9.77
C HIS A 388 20.89 -12.52 8.68
N ARG A 389 21.09 -13.33 7.63
CA ARG A 389 20.08 -13.54 6.59
C ARG A 389 18.76 -14.06 7.15
N GLU A 390 18.82 -15.09 7.99
CA GLU A 390 17.62 -15.65 8.61
C GLU A 390 17.00 -14.70 9.64
N TRP A 391 17.80 -13.87 10.30
CA TRP A 391 17.28 -12.78 11.13
C TRP A 391 16.53 -11.73 10.30
N LEU A 392 17.13 -11.25 9.21
CA LEU A 392 16.53 -10.22 8.35
C LEU A 392 15.22 -10.74 7.74
N LYS A 393 15.24 -11.95 7.17
CA LYS A 393 14.06 -12.59 6.59
C LYS A 393 12.89 -12.68 7.59
N ARG A 394 13.16 -13.07 8.84
CA ARG A 394 12.14 -13.09 9.90
C ARG A 394 11.61 -11.70 10.21
N ARG A 395 12.49 -10.70 10.33
CA ARG A 395 12.08 -9.32 10.64
C ARG A 395 11.31 -8.64 9.52
N LEU A 396 11.59 -8.96 8.26
CA LEU A 396 10.82 -8.46 7.12
C LEU A 396 9.41 -9.05 7.04
N GLN A 397 9.17 -10.21 7.68
CA GLN A 397 7.88 -10.90 7.73
C GLN A 397 7.08 -10.63 9.02
N ASP A 398 7.70 -9.96 9.99
CA ASP A 398 7.14 -9.68 11.30
C ASP A 398 6.30 -8.39 11.26
N ASP A 399 4.99 -8.51 11.43
CA ASP A 399 4.06 -7.39 11.27
C ASP A 399 4.16 -6.35 12.39
N ASP A 400 4.66 -6.76 13.56
CA ASP A 400 4.95 -5.91 14.71
C ASP A 400 6.35 -5.27 14.63
N CYS A 401 7.12 -5.57 13.58
CA CYS A 401 8.44 -5.01 13.33
C CYS A 401 8.44 -4.08 12.11
N LEU A 402 8.60 -2.77 12.35
CA LEU A 402 8.90 -1.81 11.29
C LEU A 402 10.42 -1.61 11.18
N LEU A 403 11.06 -2.40 10.32
CA LEU A 403 12.48 -2.27 9.99
C LEU A 403 12.67 -1.30 8.83
N THR A 404 13.42 -0.23 9.04
CA THR A 404 13.66 0.83 8.05
C THR A 404 15.14 1.08 7.83
N ILE A 405 15.47 1.50 6.61
CA ILE A 405 16.76 2.10 6.26
C ILE A 405 16.64 3.62 6.39
N ILE A 406 17.62 4.21 7.05
CA ILE A 406 17.81 5.65 7.13
C ILE A 406 18.57 6.07 5.88
N GLU A 407 17.99 6.96 5.08
CA GLU A 407 18.64 7.53 3.91
C GLU A 407 19.07 8.96 4.22
N HIS A 408 20.27 9.37 3.78
CA HIS A 408 20.80 10.73 3.93
C HIS A 408 21.22 11.26 2.56
N GLY A 409 20.42 12.20 2.04
CA GLY A 409 20.58 12.74 0.70
C GLY A 409 20.54 11.67 -0.40
N GLY A 410 19.68 10.67 -0.23
CA GLY A 410 19.45 9.58 -1.20
C GLY A 410 20.32 8.33 -1.01
N GLU A 411 21.25 8.32 -0.05
CA GLU A 411 22.15 7.18 0.18
C GLU A 411 21.87 6.51 1.52
N GLU A 412 22.05 5.18 1.60
CA GLU A 412 21.95 4.42 2.83
C GLU A 412 22.93 4.94 3.90
N ALA A 413 22.42 5.24 5.09
CA ALA A 413 23.19 5.87 6.17
C ALA A 413 22.94 5.27 7.56
N GLY A 414 22.08 4.26 7.66
CA GLY A 414 21.80 3.55 8.91
C GLY A 414 20.50 2.76 8.88
N MET A 415 20.09 2.33 10.06
CA MET A 415 18.87 1.56 10.28
C MET A 415 18.13 2.11 11.48
N LEU A 416 16.80 2.16 11.37
CA LEU A 416 15.90 2.38 12.49
C LEU A 416 14.85 1.27 12.50
N ARG A 417 14.63 0.66 13.66
CA ARG A 417 13.67 -0.41 13.86
C ARG A 417 12.72 -0.06 14.98
N LEU A 418 11.42 -0.26 14.74
CA LEU A 418 10.38 -0.19 15.75
C LEU A 418 9.82 -1.59 15.97
N ASP A 419 9.93 -2.13 17.19
CA ASP A 419 9.32 -3.39 17.60
C ASP A 419 8.11 -3.07 18.52
N ARG A 420 6.88 -3.28 18.05
CA ARG A 420 5.67 -3.07 18.85
C ARG A 420 5.55 -4.17 19.92
N LYS A 421 5.35 -3.77 21.18
CA LYS A 421 5.17 -4.66 22.33
C LYS A 421 4.02 -4.15 23.20
N SER A 422 3.59 -4.95 24.17
CA SER A 422 2.50 -4.60 25.10
C SER A 422 2.75 -3.32 25.90
N GLU A 423 4.01 -3.08 26.31
CA GLU A 423 4.41 -1.93 27.15
C GLU A 423 4.78 -0.67 26.34
N GLY A 424 4.73 -0.76 25.00
CA GLY A 424 5.14 0.30 24.09
C GLY A 424 5.95 -0.21 22.90
N THR A 425 6.36 0.71 22.05
CA THR A 425 7.11 0.41 20.83
C THR A 425 8.59 0.62 21.08
N GLU A 426 9.36 -0.47 21.11
CA GLU A 426 10.81 -0.39 21.31
C GLU A 426 11.48 0.16 20.06
N ILE A 427 12.27 1.23 20.20
CA ILE A 427 13.05 1.82 19.14
C ILE A 427 14.52 1.42 19.23
N SER A 428 15.04 0.86 18.14
CA SER A 428 16.46 0.56 17.95
C SER A 428 16.99 1.37 16.78
N ILE A 429 18.15 1.99 16.94
CA ILE A 429 18.76 2.84 15.92
C ILE A 429 20.26 2.61 15.85
N LEU A 430 20.78 2.54 14.63
CA LEU A 430 22.20 2.62 14.34
C LEU A 430 22.41 3.50 13.10
N THR A 431 23.55 4.18 13.06
CA THR A 431 23.99 4.93 11.89
C THR A 431 25.32 4.40 11.44
N ASP A 432 25.57 4.46 10.13
CA ASP A 432 26.86 4.15 9.51
C ASP A 432 28.00 4.78 10.34
N PRO A 433 28.94 3.99 10.89
CA PRO A 433 30.11 4.46 11.63
C PRO A 433 30.89 5.58 10.95
N GLN A 434 30.91 5.61 9.62
CA GLN A 434 31.61 6.65 8.85
C GLN A 434 30.87 8.00 8.87
N ARG A 435 29.58 8.01 9.20
CA ARG A 435 28.69 9.18 9.17
C ARG A 435 28.27 9.64 10.57
N HIS A 436 28.99 9.24 11.62
CA HIS A 436 28.67 9.65 13.00
C HIS A 436 28.78 11.17 13.20
N ARG A 437 27.97 11.71 14.14
CA ARG A 437 27.95 13.13 14.55
C ARG A 437 27.50 14.13 13.47
N THR A 438 26.85 13.65 12.40
CA THR A 438 26.26 14.46 11.31
C THR A 438 24.82 14.88 11.57
N GLY A 439 24.19 14.42 12.66
CA GLY A 439 22.79 14.72 12.98
C GLY A 439 21.76 13.74 12.40
N ILE A 440 22.20 12.77 11.59
CA ILE A 440 21.35 11.76 10.93
C ILE A 440 20.47 11.00 11.93
N ALA A 441 21.06 10.47 13.01
CA ALA A 441 20.31 9.69 14.00
C ALA A 441 19.18 10.51 14.66
N ARG A 442 19.41 11.79 14.94
CA ARG A 442 18.40 12.67 15.53
C ARG A 442 17.26 12.93 14.55
N ALA A 443 17.59 13.18 13.28
CA ALA A 443 16.60 13.36 12.23
C ALA A 443 15.75 12.10 12.03
N ALA A 444 16.37 10.91 12.06
CA ALA A 444 15.66 9.64 11.98
C ALA A 444 14.70 9.40 13.16
N LEU A 445 15.10 9.74 14.39
CA LEU A 445 14.21 9.68 15.56
C LEU A 445 13.00 10.63 15.42
N ALA A 446 13.20 11.83 14.88
CA ALA A 446 12.12 12.77 14.60
C ALA A 446 11.15 12.24 13.53
N LEU A 447 11.67 11.59 12.48
CA LEU A 447 10.85 10.92 11.46
C LEU A 447 10.06 9.76 12.05
N ALA A 448 10.66 8.94 12.91
CA ALA A 448 9.95 7.86 13.59
C ALA A 448 8.78 8.38 14.45
N ARG A 449 8.99 9.48 15.20
CA ARG A 449 7.89 10.11 15.96
C ARG A 449 6.76 10.57 15.05
N ARG A 450 7.05 11.19 13.90
CA ARG A 450 6.06 11.64 12.91
C ARG A 450 5.33 10.47 12.22
N ALA A 451 6.02 9.34 12.02
CA ALA A 451 5.44 8.18 11.34
C ALA A 451 4.44 7.44 12.23
N VAL A 452 4.68 7.38 13.54
CA VAL A 452 3.83 6.65 14.50
C VAL A 452 3.40 7.51 15.70
N PRO A 453 2.84 8.72 15.54
CA PRO A 453 2.58 9.66 16.64
C PRO A 453 1.82 9.09 17.85
N GLY A 454 0.98 8.07 17.65
CA GLY A 454 0.21 7.39 18.70
C GLY A 454 0.98 6.40 19.56
N ASP A 455 2.21 6.03 19.17
CA ASP A 455 3.02 5.05 19.91
C ASP A 455 3.71 5.69 21.12
N ASN A 456 3.77 4.97 22.24
CA ASN A 456 4.74 5.24 23.30
C ASN A 456 6.09 4.64 22.89
N LEU A 457 7.05 5.48 22.49
CA LEU A 457 8.36 5.00 22.05
C LEU A 457 9.28 4.77 23.24
N VAL A 458 9.91 3.60 23.30
CA VAL A 458 10.77 3.18 24.41
C VAL A 458 12.15 2.78 23.88
N ALA A 459 13.23 3.23 24.50
CA ALA A 459 14.58 2.85 24.12
C ALA A 459 15.40 2.40 25.34
N GLU A 460 16.04 1.24 25.22
CA GLU A 460 17.04 0.79 26.19
C GLU A 460 18.44 1.13 25.66
N VAL A 461 19.20 1.86 26.46
CA VAL A 461 20.57 2.27 26.14
C VAL A 461 21.52 1.68 27.18
N LEU A 462 22.54 0.95 26.72
CA LEU A 462 23.56 0.40 27.63
C LEU A 462 24.33 1.53 28.32
N ALA A 463 24.50 1.43 29.64
CA ALA A 463 25.05 2.50 30.50
C ALA A 463 26.37 3.13 30.03
N GLY A 464 27.21 2.38 29.31
CA GLY A 464 28.48 2.87 28.76
C GLY A 464 28.36 3.70 27.47
N ASN A 465 27.18 3.77 26.85
CA ASN A 465 26.97 4.42 25.56
C ASN A 465 26.54 5.89 25.72
N THR A 466 27.47 6.72 26.19
CA THR A 466 27.23 8.15 26.46
C THR A 466 26.72 8.92 25.24
N ALA A 467 27.11 8.52 24.03
CA ALA A 467 26.64 9.14 22.79
C ALA A 467 25.14 8.88 22.55
N SER A 468 24.66 7.65 22.74
CA SER A 468 23.25 7.32 22.60
C SER A 468 22.40 7.93 23.72
N HIS A 469 22.88 7.97 24.97
CA HIS A 469 22.19 8.69 26.05
C HIS A 469 21.95 10.16 25.67
N ALA A 470 23.00 10.85 25.19
CA ALA A 470 22.88 12.24 24.73
C ALA A 470 21.96 12.40 23.51
N LEU A 471 21.95 11.42 22.60
CA LEU A 471 21.07 11.42 21.42
C LEU A 471 19.59 11.37 21.83
N PHE A 472 19.20 10.39 22.66
CA PHE A 472 17.80 10.20 23.05
C PHE A 472 17.26 11.40 23.84
N VAL A 473 18.06 11.94 24.78
CA VAL A 473 17.68 13.17 25.51
C VAL A 473 17.49 14.36 24.56
N ARG A 474 18.41 14.56 23.60
CA ARG A 474 18.28 15.64 22.59
C ARG A 474 17.13 15.43 21.62
N ALA A 475 16.72 14.19 21.41
CA ALA A 475 15.54 13.85 20.62
C ALA A 475 14.23 14.01 21.41
N GLY A 476 14.28 14.38 22.70
CA GLY A 476 13.12 14.65 23.53
C GLY A 476 12.65 13.47 24.39
N PHE A 477 13.37 12.35 24.40
CA PHE A 477 13.08 11.25 25.30
C PHE A 477 13.46 11.60 26.74
N LYS A 478 12.73 11.02 27.70
CA LYS A 478 12.99 11.17 29.13
C LYS A 478 13.35 9.82 29.74
N GLU A 479 14.38 9.80 30.56
CA GLU A 479 14.76 8.60 31.29
C GLU A 479 13.73 8.33 32.41
N GLY A 480 13.18 7.12 32.40
CA GLY A 480 12.22 6.62 33.37
C GLY A 480 12.88 5.96 34.58
N PRO A 481 12.11 5.65 35.63
CA PRO A 481 12.61 4.95 36.81
C PRO A 481 13.04 3.50 36.53
N ASP A 482 12.62 2.94 35.39
CA ASP A 482 13.01 1.64 34.86
C ASP A 482 14.37 1.66 34.14
N GLY A 483 15.02 2.82 34.03
CA GLY A 483 16.28 3.01 33.32
C GLY A 483 16.13 3.04 31.79
N LEU A 484 14.89 3.09 31.28
CA LEU A 484 14.59 3.20 29.86
C LEU A 484 14.31 4.64 29.47
N TYR A 485 14.53 4.99 28.21
CA TYR A 485 14.13 6.26 27.63
C TYR A 485 12.72 6.17 27.06
N HIS A 486 11.83 7.05 27.49
CA HIS A 486 10.43 7.09 27.07
C HIS A 486 10.11 8.38 26.32
N MET A 487 9.35 8.24 25.24
CA MET A 487 8.69 9.34 24.53
C MET A 487 7.20 9.00 24.42
N PRO A 488 6.36 9.59 25.28
CA PRO A 488 4.93 9.35 25.29
C PRO A 488 4.27 9.63 23.95
N ARG A 489 3.11 8.98 23.73
CA ARG A 489 2.24 9.24 22.58
C ARG A 489 1.77 10.68 22.53
N LEU A 490 1.50 11.15 21.31
CA LEU A 490 0.79 12.41 21.06
C LEU A 490 -0.72 12.19 21.29
N HIS A 491 -1.43 13.29 21.57
CA HIS A 491 -2.85 13.28 21.95
C HIS A 491 -3.71 14.09 20.99
#